data_AF-A0A7W1JRJ9-F1
#
_entry.id   AF-A0A7W1JRJ9-F1
#
_cell.length_a   1.000
_cell.length_b   1.000
_cell.length_c   1.000
_cell.angle_alpha   90.00
_cell.angle_beta   90.00
_cell.angle_gamma   90.00
#
_symmetry.space_group_name_H-M   'P 1'
#
loop_
_entity.id
_entity.type
_entity.pdbx_description
1 polymer ?
#
loop_
_entity_poly.entity_id
_entity_poly.type
_entity_poly.pdbx_seq_one_letter_code
_entity_poly.pdbx_strand_id
1 'polypeptide(L)'
;MRGFDVVLANPPYIRHELIKHLKPDLKRIFGNLFCGTADLYCYFYFRGIQLLAPGGMFVFISSNKWFRAAYGENLRKHIADTCHVSSITDFG
;
A
#
# COMPACT_ATOMS: atom_id res chain seq x y z
N MET A 1 -9.42 19.56 0.92
CA MET A 1 -8.02 19.95 1.15
C MET A 1 -7.19 19.40 0.00
N ARG A 2 -6.20 20.14 -0.49
CA ARG A 2 -5.27 19.65 -1.52
C ARG A 2 -4.36 18.59 -0.86
N GLY A 3 -4.16 17.44 -1.51
CA GLY A 3 -3.20 16.41 -1.07
C GLY A 3 -1.75 16.87 -1.26
N PHE A 4 -0.79 15.97 -1.03
CA PHE A 4 0.63 16.26 -1.25
C PHE A 4 1.01 16.08 -2.73
N ASP A 5 1.84 16.97 -3.26
CA ASP A 5 2.36 16.84 -4.64
C ASP A 5 3.36 15.67 -4.76
N VAL A 6 4.06 15.32 -3.68
CA VAL A 6 4.97 14.18 -3.61
C VAL A 6 4.79 13.42 -2.29
N VAL A 7 4.69 12.09 -2.36
CA VAL A 7 4.71 11.20 -1.20
C VAL A 7 5.82 10.16 -1.40
N LEU A 8 6.79 10.15 -0.49
CA LEU A 8 7.91 9.21 -0.44
C LEU A 8 7.81 8.37 0.82
N ALA A 9 7.95 7.05 0.71
CA ALA A 9 7.89 6.18 1.89
C ALA A 9 8.83 4.96 1.82
N ASN A 10 9.40 4.67 2.99
CA ASN A 10 10.06 3.41 3.33
C ASN A 10 9.38 2.92 4.63
N PRO A 11 8.27 2.16 4.52
CA PRO A 11 7.40 1.82 5.64
C PRO A 11 8.03 0.74 6.54
N PRO A 12 7.45 0.50 7.73
CA PRO A 12 7.83 -0.66 8.54
C PRO A 12 7.41 -1.99 7.90
N TYR A 13 8.36 -2.94 7.80
CA TYR A 13 8.13 -4.28 7.26
C TYR A 13 7.70 -5.29 8.33
N ILE A 14 6.48 -5.09 8.86
CA ILE A 14 5.92 -5.94 9.91
C ILE A 14 4.97 -6.97 9.31
N ARG A 15 5.22 -8.25 9.61
CA ARG A 15 4.40 -9.35 9.12
C ARG A 15 2.99 -9.35 9.72
N HIS A 16 2.01 -9.79 8.94
CA HIS A 16 0.60 -9.77 9.33
C HIS A 16 0.28 -10.51 10.65
N GLU A 17 1.10 -11.50 11.05
CA GLU A 17 0.94 -12.25 12.30
C GLU A 17 1.24 -11.41 13.54
N LEU A 18 2.07 -10.37 13.42
CA LEU A 18 2.46 -9.48 14.51
C LEU A 18 1.49 -8.30 14.70
N ILE A 19 0.66 -8.01 13.70
CA ILE A 19 -0.33 -6.92 13.71
C ILE A 19 -1.77 -7.40 13.94
N LYS A 20 -1.96 -8.60 14.53
CA LYS A 20 -3.30 -9.17 14.79
C LYS A 20 -4.22 -8.20 15.55
N HIS A 21 -3.66 -7.50 16.54
CA HIS A 21 -4.37 -6.52 17.36
C HIS A 21 -4.86 -5.30 16.57
N LEU A 22 -4.24 -4.98 15.42
CA LEU A 22 -4.64 -3.85 14.57
C LEU A 22 -5.70 -4.24 13.54
N LYS A 23 -5.95 -5.53 13.30
CA LYS A 23 -6.84 -5.99 12.21
C LYS A 23 -8.26 -5.42 12.27
N PRO A 24 -8.92 -5.28 13.44
CA PRO A 24 -10.24 -4.66 13.51
C PRO A 24 -10.23 -3.23 12.98
N ASP A 25 -9.23 -2.42 13.36
CA ASP A 25 -9.09 -1.05 12.90
C ASP A 25 -8.70 -0.98 11.42
N LEU A 26 -7.76 -1.80 10.97
CA LEU A 26 -7.37 -1.86 9.57
C LEU A 26 -8.55 -2.24 8.68
N LYS A 27 -9.39 -3.19 9.10
CA LYS A 27 -10.61 -3.56 8.37
C LYS A 27 -11.61 -2.40 8.33
N ARG A 28 -11.80 -1.68 9.45
CA ARG A 28 -12.69 -0.52 9.53
C ARG A 28 -12.20 0.64 8.66
N ILE A 29 -10.89 0.91 8.62
CA ILE A 29 -10.28 2.03 7.90
C ILE A 29 -10.22 1.76 6.39
N PHE A 30 -9.84 0.55 5.99
CA PHE A 30 -9.55 0.22 4.59
C PHE A 30 -10.68 -0.55 3.89
N GLY A 31 -11.70 -1.00 4.62
CA GLY A 31 -12.89 -1.63 4.04
C GLY A 31 -12.55 -2.76 3.07
N ASN A 32 -12.98 -2.63 1.82
CA ASN A 32 -12.78 -3.65 0.78
C ASN A 32 -11.31 -3.83 0.38
N LEU A 33 -10.42 -2.89 0.70
CA LEU A 33 -8.98 -3.02 0.45
C LEU A 33 -8.30 -3.91 1.50
N PHE A 34 -8.93 -4.14 2.66
CA PHE A 34 -8.37 -4.95 3.72
C PHE A 34 -8.19 -6.41 3.29
N CYS A 35 -6.99 -6.96 3.51
CA CYS A 35 -6.72 -8.38 3.41
C CYS A 35 -6.11 -8.88 4.72
N GLY A 36 -6.69 -9.91 5.34
CA GLY A 36 -6.29 -10.38 6.66
C GLY A 36 -4.88 -10.99 6.74
N THR A 37 -4.25 -11.26 5.60
CA THR A 37 -2.89 -11.79 5.47
C THR A 37 -1.93 -10.80 4.83
N ALA A 38 -2.34 -9.54 4.63
CA ALA A 38 -1.44 -8.50 4.17
C ALA A 38 -0.52 -8.00 5.30
N ASP A 39 0.77 -7.90 4.99
CA ASP A 39 1.75 -7.25 5.85
C ASP A 39 1.45 -5.75 6.00
N LEU A 40 1.97 -5.14 7.07
CA LEU A 40 1.59 -3.78 7.45
C LEU A 40 1.85 -2.74 6.35
N TYR A 41 2.93 -2.90 5.58
CA TYR A 41 3.31 -1.95 4.53
C TYR A 41 2.26 -1.83 3.42
N CYS A 42 1.43 -2.86 3.18
CA CYS A 42 0.35 -2.78 2.19
C CYS A 42 -0.66 -1.68 2.54
N TYR A 43 -0.91 -1.46 3.84
CA TYR A 43 -1.79 -0.40 4.31
C TYR A 43 -1.17 0.99 4.18
N PHE A 44 0.17 1.08 4.23
CA PHE A 44 0.91 2.31 3.94
C PHE A 44 0.84 2.69 2.45
N TYR A 45 0.82 1.71 1.54
CA TYR A 45 0.53 1.98 0.12
C TYR A 45 -0.82 2.67 -0.05
N PHE A 46 -1.89 2.06 0.47
CA PHE A 46 -3.23 2.63 0.39
C PHE A 46 -3.29 4.02 0.99
N ARG A 47 -2.67 4.22 2.16
CA ARG A 47 -2.66 5.52 2.82
C ARG A 47 -1.84 6.57 2.05
N GLY A 48 -0.71 6.18 1.47
CA GLY A 48 0.13 7.07 0.66
C GLY A 48 -0.61 7.58 -0.57
N ILE A 49 -1.33 6.69 -1.27
CA ILE A 49 -2.15 7.04 -2.43
C ILE A 49 -3.32 7.96 -2.02
N GLN A 50 -3.99 7.70 -0.88
CA GLN A 50 -5.06 8.58 -0.36
C GLN A 50 -4.58 10.00 -0.03
N LEU A 51 -3.31 10.15 0.36
CA LEU A 51 -2.71 11.44 0.72
C LEU A 51 -2.21 12.22 -0.50
N LEU A 52 -2.08 11.56 -1.65
CA LEU A 52 -1.53 12.14 -2.87
C LEU A 52 -2.53 13.11 -3.53
N ALA A 53 -2.05 14.25 -3.99
CA ALA A 53 -2.82 15.13 -4.85
C ALA A 53 -3.03 14.50 -6.24
N PRO A 54 -4.12 14.83 -6.96
CA PRO A 54 -4.25 14.45 -8.36
C PRO A 54 -3.04 14.91 -9.18
N GLY A 55 -2.41 13.98 -9.92
CA GLY A 55 -1.19 14.25 -10.68
C GLY A 55 0.11 14.29 -9.85
N GLY A 56 0.05 14.03 -8.54
CA GLY A 56 1.23 13.93 -7.68
C GLY A 56 2.06 12.68 -7.95
N MET A 57 3.29 12.66 -7.43
CA MET A 57 4.22 11.54 -7.54
C MET A 57 4.27 10.74 -6.24
N PHE A 58 4.09 9.43 -6.36
CA PHE A 58 4.22 8.50 -5.24
C PHE A 58 5.40 7.55 -5.46
N VAL A 59 6.33 7.52 -4.50
CA VAL A 59 7.51 6.67 -4.54
C VAL A 59 7.55 5.83 -3.26
N PHE A 60 7.69 4.53 -3.41
CA PHE A 60 7.60 3.60 -2.30
C PHE A 60 8.64 2.49 -2.42
N ILE A 61 9.36 2.26 -1.32
CA ILE A 61 10.29 1.15 -1.20
C ILE A 61 9.61 0.06 -0.37
N SER A 62 9.56 -1.18 -0.86
CA SER A 62 9.03 -2.31 -0.10
C SER A 62 9.65 -3.63 -0.51
N SER A 63 9.37 -4.70 0.25
CA SER A 63 9.52 -6.06 -0.24
C SER A 63 8.75 -6.28 -1.54
N ASN A 64 9.26 -7.14 -2.44
CA ASN A 64 8.60 -7.53 -3.69
C ASN A 64 7.49 -8.60 -3.53
N LYS A 65 7.27 -9.14 -2.31
CA LYS A 65 6.31 -10.24 -2.08
C LYS A 65 4.88 -9.92 -2.50
N TRP A 66 4.41 -8.69 -2.27
CA TRP A 66 3.05 -8.27 -2.62
C TRP A 66 2.78 -8.34 -4.13
N PHE A 67 3.82 -8.35 -4.96
CA PHE A 67 3.68 -8.42 -6.41
C PHE A 67 3.10 -9.76 -6.89
N ARG A 68 3.37 -10.85 -6.14
CA ARG A 68 2.98 -12.21 -6.53
C ARG A 68 2.02 -12.88 -5.55
N ALA A 69 2.06 -12.49 -4.27
CA ALA A 69 1.22 -13.11 -3.25
C ALA A 69 -0.27 -12.79 -3.44
N ALA A 70 -1.12 -13.74 -3.06
CA ALA A 70 -2.58 -13.59 -3.12
C ALA A 70 -3.07 -12.40 -2.29
N TYR A 71 -2.47 -12.15 -1.11
CA TYR A 71 -2.84 -11.01 -0.27
C TYR A 71 -2.64 -9.65 -0.96
N GLY A 72 -1.76 -9.58 -1.97
CA GLY A 72 -1.43 -8.37 -2.70
C GLY A 72 -2.41 -8.05 -3.84
N GLU A 73 -3.41 -8.89 -4.11
CA GLU A 73 -4.35 -8.71 -5.22
C GLU A 73 -5.10 -7.37 -5.14
N ASN A 74 -5.67 -7.06 -3.98
CA ASN A 74 -6.36 -5.78 -3.75
C ASN A 74 -5.43 -4.59 -3.95
N LEU A 75 -4.17 -4.71 -3.53
CA LEU A 75 -3.18 -3.64 -3.70
C LEU A 75 -2.82 -3.44 -5.17
N ARG A 76 -2.53 -4.52 -5.90
CA ARG A 76 -2.25 -4.46 -7.36
C ARG A 76 -3.42 -3.83 -8.11
N LYS A 77 -4.64 -4.28 -7.81
CA LYS A 77 -5.86 -3.73 -8.43
C LYS A 77 -6.03 -2.25 -8.09
N HIS A 78 -5.86 -1.85 -6.83
CA HIS A 78 -5.99 -0.46 -6.43
C HIS A 78 -4.96 0.44 -7.12
N ILE A 79 -3.70 0.01 -7.23
CA ILE A 79 -2.66 0.75 -7.97
C ILE A 79 -3.04 0.86 -9.45
N ALA A 80 -3.45 -0.24 -10.09
CA ALA A 80 -3.83 -0.23 -11.51
C ALA A 80 -5.05 0.66 -11.80
N ASP A 81 -6.03 0.70 -10.89
CA ASP A 81 -7.26 1.46 -11.06
C ASP A 81 -7.08 2.96 -10.75
N THR A 82 -6.08 3.34 -9.94
CA THR A 82 -5.95 4.73 -9.41
C THR A 82 -4.66 5.45 -9.78
N CYS A 83 -3.64 4.74 -10.24
CA CYS A 83 -2.31 5.28 -10.46
C CYS A 83 -1.78 4.93 -11.86
N HIS A 84 -0.96 5.81 -12.42
CA HIS A 84 -0.11 5.49 -13.56
C HIS A 84 1.27 5.04 -13.04
N VAL A 85 1.70 3.82 -13.38
CA VAL A 85 2.99 3.30 -12.93
C VAL A 85 4.09 3.72 -13.91
N SER A 86 4.92 4.68 -13.51
CA SER A 86 6.04 5.15 -14.33
C SER A 86 7.25 4.22 -14.31
N SER A 87 7.54 3.58 -13.17
CA SER A 87 8.67 2.65 -13.05
C SER A 87 8.46 1.65 -11.90
N ILE A 88 9.07 0.48 -12.05
CA ILE A 88 9.22 -0.52 -11.00
C ILE A 88 10.66 -1.03 -11.09
N THR A 89 11.37 -1.04 -9.96
CA THR A 89 12.74 -1.57 -9.88
C THR A 89 12.77 -2.65 -8.81
N ASP A 90 13.12 -3.87 -9.22
CA ASP A 90 13.36 -5.00 -8.31
C ASP A 90 14.87 -5.19 -8.15
N PHE A 91 15.33 -5.26 -6.90
CA PHE A 91 16.75 -5.39 -6.56
C PHE A 91 17.16 -6.85 -6.28
N GLY A 92 16.23 -7.81 -6.28
CA GLY A 92 16.49 -9.23 -6.02
C GLY A 92 15.56 -9.85 -4.98
#